data_AF-A0AAQ3K0Y6-F1
#
_entry.id   AF-A0AAQ3K0Y6-F1
#
_cell.length_a   1.000
_cell.length_b   1.000
_cell.length_c   1.000
_cell.angle_alpha   90.00
_cell.angle_beta   90.00
_cell.angle_gamma   90.00
#
_symmetry.space_group_name_H-M   'P 1'
#
loop_
_entity.id
_entity.type
_entity.pdbx_description
1 polymer ?
#
loop_
_entity_poly.entity_id
_entity_poly.type
_entity_poly.pdbx_seq_one_letter_code
_entity_poly.pdbx_strand_id
1 'polypeptide(L)'
;MASSSSSSSWVCNRCTFINPPSQKSSCQICLSPIVVSVRPLSSSPSSSSTTITAGVSRWSCRACTFSNPSAAAACEVCDTPASPPWSSSRLSLLSELELEPHELADPAIGRVFLPLSRCGTKRPPSPGSRTELQLSPSAPPDKLPRLGKDRQKQQIALNASSPALARDANDNSRKSILKILSYNVWFREDLELYKRMEALGNLIELNEPDCICFQEVTPNIYQIFQKSNWWKQYKCSLPKHMATERPYFCMQMSKLPVKGFSCIPFTNSGMGRELCLTEIDVGESQNLIIATSHLESPCPAPPRWDQMYSKERVAQAKEAINILKDSSNAILGGDMNWDDKLDGAFPLPDGWIDAWLELKPGENGWTYDTKANQMLSGNRTLQKRLDRFMCNLHDFKIIGIEMIGVEAIQGLSYCKEKKMKKEFKKLVLPVLPSDHFGLLLTICSL
;
A
#
# COMPACT_ATOMS: atom_id res chain seq x y z
N MET A 1 46.87 27.70 0.06
CA MET A 1 46.28 26.35 0.00
C MET A 1 45.34 26.17 1.16
N ALA A 2 44.05 25.95 0.90
CA ALA A 2 43.08 25.53 1.91
C ALA A 2 42.29 24.37 1.29
N SER A 3 42.60 23.15 1.72
CA SER A 3 41.98 21.90 1.26
C SER A 3 40.59 21.77 1.90
N SER A 4 39.56 22.03 1.11
CA SER A 4 38.15 21.80 1.45
C SER A 4 37.87 20.29 1.56
N SER A 5 37.51 19.81 2.76
CA SER A 5 37.02 18.46 2.96
C SER A 5 35.63 18.31 2.31
N SER A 6 35.54 17.49 1.27
CA SER A 6 34.26 17.15 0.65
C SER A 6 33.45 16.28 1.60
N SER A 7 32.44 16.83 2.25
CA SER A 7 31.46 16.06 3.01
C SER A 7 30.63 15.23 2.02
N SER A 8 30.78 13.91 2.04
CA SER A 8 29.98 12.98 1.25
C SER A 8 28.59 12.79 1.87
N SER A 9 27.59 12.57 1.02
CA SER A 9 26.27 12.08 1.45
C SER A 9 26.39 10.72 2.14
N TRP A 10 25.48 10.39 3.06
CA TRP A 10 25.51 9.12 3.79
C TRP A 10 24.17 8.38 3.74
N VAL A 11 24.23 7.06 3.62
CA VAL A 11 23.05 6.19 3.51
C VAL A 11 22.55 5.83 4.91
N CYS A 12 21.26 6.03 5.18
CA CYS A 12 20.65 5.60 6.44
C CYS A 12 20.63 4.07 6.53
N ASN A 13 21.21 3.52 7.61
CA ASN A 13 21.21 2.08 7.87
C ASN A 13 19.82 1.47 8.15
N ARG A 14 18.80 2.28 8.45
CA ARG A 14 17.44 1.82 8.79
C ARG A 14 16.44 1.91 7.65
N CYS A 15 16.52 2.96 6.84
CA CYS A 15 15.55 3.19 5.75
C CYS A 15 16.20 3.43 4.39
N THR A 16 17.51 3.17 4.28
CA THR A 16 18.33 3.26 3.05
C THR A 16 18.34 4.61 2.34
N PHE A 17 17.70 5.63 2.92
CA PHE A 17 17.68 6.99 2.38
C PHE A 17 19.08 7.63 2.37
N ILE A 18 19.44 8.25 1.25
CA ILE A 18 20.71 8.97 1.07
C ILE A 18 20.56 10.39 1.63
N ASN A 19 21.12 10.62 2.81
CA ASN A 19 21.10 11.92 3.47
C ASN A 19 22.09 12.89 2.82
N PRO A 20 21.70 14.15 2.60
CA PRO A 20 22.59 15.16 2.04
C PRO A 20 23.72 15.51 3.03
N PRO A 21 24.85 16.06 2.56
CA PRO A 21 25.99 16.39 3.43
C PRO A 21 25.69 17.42 4.53
N SER A 22 24.60 18.19 4.38
CA SER A 22 24.11 19.14 5.39
C SER A 22 23.53 18.44 6.63
N GLN A 23 23.13 17.17 6.52
CA GLN A 23 22.47 16.43 7.59
C GLN A 23 23.49 15.61 8.38
N LYS A 24 23.79 16.04 9.61
CA LYS A 24 24.96 15.57 10.37
C LYS A 24 24.69 14.66 11.56
N SER A 25 23.43 14.44 11.96
CA SER A 25 23.11 13.78 13.25
C SER A 25 22.03 12.69 13.18
N SER A 26 21.09 12.78 12.24
CA SER A 26 19.99 11.81 12.11
C SER A 26 19.47 11.75 10.69
N CYS A 27 18.83 10.65 10.31
CA CYS A 27 18.27 10.49 8.97
C CYS A 27 17.08 11.44 8.78
N GLN A 28 17.06 12.14 7.65
CA GLN A 28 16.00 13.09 7.28
C GLN A 28 14.61 12.44 7.16
N ILE A 29 14.55 11.14 6.86
CA ILE A 29 13.29 10.41 6.63
C ILE A 29 12.79 9.72 7.89
N CYS A 30 13.60 8.88 8.52
CA CYS A 30 13.18 8.05 9.64
C CYS A 30 13.69 8.53 11.00
N LEU A 31 14.38 9.68 11.05
CA LEU A 31 14.96 10.31 12.25
C LEU A 31 15.98 9.43 13.00
N SER A 32 16.41 8.31 12.43
CA SER A 32 17.37 7.40 13.08
C SER A 32 18.76 8.04 13.12
N PRO A 33 19.47 8.00 14.25
CA PRO A 33 20.74 8.70 14.44
C PRO A 33 21.82 8.17 13.49
N ILE A 34 22.72 9.05 13.06
CA ILE A 34 23.91 8.64 12.31
C ILE A 34 24.84 7.89 13.28
N VAL A 35 25.09 6.62 13.00
CA VAL A 35 26.02 5.82 13.80
C VAL A 35 27.43 6.15 13.32
N VAL A 36 28.06 7.16 13.94
CA VAL A 36 29.49 7.41 13.74
C VAL A 36 30.23 6.46 14.68
N SER A 37 30.85 5.41 14.14
CA SER A 37 31.77 4.59 14.93
C SER A 37 32.93 5.46 15.41
N VAL A 38 32.89 5.91 16.65
CA VAL A 38 34.04 6.50 17.33
C VAL A 38 34.95 5.33 17.74
N ARG A 39 36.05 5.15 17.00
CA ARG A 39 37.14 4.25 17.41
C ARG A 39 37.96 4.95 18.52
N PRO A 40 38.24 4.30 19.66
CA PRO A 40 39.16 4.86 20.64
C PRO A 40 40.59 4.90 20.09
N LEU A 41 41.35 5.94 20.43
CA LEU A 41 42.77 6.06 20.13
C LEU A 41 43.57 4.97 20.86
N SER A 42 44.36 4.20 20.12
CA SER A 42 45.57 3.56 20.67
C SER A 42 46.64 3.35 19.58
N SER A 43 47.72 4.11 19.75
CA SER A 43 49.14 3.83 19.46
C SER A 43 49.54 2.94 18.27
N SER A 44 50.21 3.58 17.30
CA SER A 44 51.13 2.96 16.33
C SER A 44 52.29 2.21 17.03
N PRO A 45 52.95 1.28 16.33
CA PRO A 45 54.22 1.70 15.74
C PRO A 45 54.42 1.27 14.28
N SER A 46 55.27 2.06 13.65
CA SER A 46 55.78 2.02 12.28
C SER A 46 56.47 0.70 11.92
N SER A 47 56.35 0.27 10.67
CA SER A 47 57.49 -0.13 9.83
C SER A 47 57.06 -0.36 8.38
N SER A 48 57.85 0.22 7.50
CA SER A 48 57.83 0.21 6.04
C SER A 48 58.01 -1.17 5.40
N SER A 49 57.32 -1.44 4.28
CA SER A 49 57.90 -2.02 3.05
C SER A 49 56.87 -2.08 1.92
N THR A 50 57.30 -1.62 0.75
CA THR A 50 56.64 -1.70 -0.56
C THR A 50 56.51 -3.14 -1.03
N THR A 51 55.27 -3.59 -1.30
CA THR A 51 55.01 -4.75 -2.18
C THR A 51 53.68 -4.59 -2.90
N ILE A 52 53.74 -4.73 -4.23
CA ILE A 52 52.63 -4.81 -5.19
C ILE A 52 51.57 -5.81 -4.68
N THR A 53 50.29 -5.43 -4.60
CA THR A 53 49.21 -6.39 -4.32
C THR A 53 47.92 -6.10 -5.08
N ALA A 54 47.40 -7.18 -5.66
CA ALA A 54 46.27 -7.30 -6.55
C ALA A 54 44.97 -6.70 -6.00
N GLY A 55 44.11 -6.22 -6.90
CA GLY A 55 42.76 -5.80 -6.58
C GLY A 55 42.03 -6.90 -5.80
N VAL A 56 41.71 -6.60 -4.54
CA VAL A 56 41.05 -7.54 -3.64
C VAL A 56 39.63 -7.75 -4.15
N SER A 57 39.37 -8.91 -4.76
CA SER A 57 38.02 -9.36 -5.11
C SER A 57 37.15 -9.35 -3.85
N ARG A 58 35.90 -8.92 -3.94
CA ARG A 58 34.95 -8.90 -2.81
C ARG A 58 33.64 -9.55 -3.24
N TRP A 59 32.92 -10.17 -2.30
CA TRP A 59 31.58 -10.71 -2.54
C TRP A 59 30.54 -9.93 -1.74
N SER A 60 29.38 -9.66 -2.34
CA SER A 60 28.28 -8.99 -1.65
C SER A 60 27.45 -10.02 -0.89
N CYS A 61 27.22 -9.78 0.41
CA CYS A 61 26.37 -10.63 1.23
C CYS A 61 24.94 -10.68 0.67
N ARG A 62 24.38 -11.87 0.49
CA ARG A 62 23.00 -12.01 -0.03
C ARG A 62 21.93 -11.55 0.96
N ALA A 63 22.22 -11.56 2.26
CA ALA A 63 21.28 -11.16 3.31
C ALA A 63 21.31 -9.66 3.61
N CYS A 64 22.51 -9.07 3.68
CA CYS A 64 22.67 -7.67 4.12
C CYS A 64 23.43 -6.78 3.14
N THR A 65 23.84 -7.30 1.98
CA THR A 65 24.60 -6.59 0.92
C THR A 65 25.98 -6.07 1.33
N PHE A 66 26.44 -6.38 2.55
CA PHE A 66 27.77 -6.01 3.00
C PHE A 66 28.81 -6.64 2.08
N SER A 67 29.74 -5.81 1.61
CA SER A 67 30.83 -6.25 0.76
C SER A 67 31.87 -6.93 1.63
N ASN A 68 32.00 -8.25 1.54
CA ASN A 68 32.97 -9.04 2.29
C ASN A 68 34.25 -9.28 1.47
N PRO A 69 35.42 -9.44 2.10
CA PRO A 69 36.61 -9.95 1.43
C PRO A 69 36.33 -11.30 0.75
N SER A 70 36.91 -11.55 -0.43
CA SER A 70 36.73 -12.81 -1.16
C SER A 70 37.16 -14.07 -0.39
N ALA A 71 38.04 -13.93 0.60
CA ALA A 71 38.45 -15.03 1.49
C ALA A 71 37.50 -15.27 2.68
N ALA A 72 36.53 -14.39 2.93
CA ALA A 72 35.61 -14.53 4.06
C ALA A 72 34.57 -15.62 3.76
N ALA A 73 34.56 -16.68 4.58
CA ALA A 73 33.63 -17.81 4.45
C ALA A 73 32.19 -17.46 4.89
N ALA A 74 32.02 -16.39 5.67
CA ALA A 74 30.74 -15.86 6.12
C ALA A 74 30.80 -14.33 6.19
N CYS A 75 29.63 -13.69 6.21
CA CYS A 75 29.53 -12.24 6.22
C CYS A 75 29.96 -11.65 7.56
N GLU A 76 30.91 -10.72 7.56
CA GLU A 76 31.46 -10.10 8.79
C GLU A 76 30.43 -9.30 9.61
N VAL A 77 29.25 -9.01 9.05
CA VAL A 77 28.20 -8.20 9.68
C VAL A 77 27.04 -9.03 10.21
N CYS A 78 26.75 -10.17 9.59
CA CYS A 78 25.53 -10.94 9.89
C CYS A 78 25.74 -12.46 9.82
N ASP A 79 26.99 -12.91 9.72
CA ASP A 79 27.41 -14.31 9.70
C ASP A 79 26.78 -15.19 8.61
N THR A 80 26.16 -14.58 7.59
CA THR A 80 25.58 -15.30 6.45
C THR A 80 26.69 -15.96 5.60
N PRO A 81 26.64 -17.28 5.29
CA PRO A 81 27.69 -17.98 4.55
C PRO A 81 27.88 -17.51 3.10
N ALA A 82 29.11 -17.56 2.59
CA ALA A 82 29.41 -17.33 1.18
C ALA A 82 28.93 -18.50 0.31
N SER A 83 28.16 -18.25 -0.75
CA SER A 83 27.68 -19.31 -1.66
C SER A 83 28.76 -19.77 -2.65
N PRO A 84 28.80 -21.05 -3.08
CA PRO A 84 29.71 -21.51 -4.14
C PRO A 84 29.30 -20.97 -5.53
N PRO A 85 30.24 -20.80 -6.48
CA PRO A 85 29.94 -20.22 -7.77
C PRO A 85 29.29 -21.24 -8.72
N TRP A 86 28.05 -20.98 -9.15
CA TRP A 86 27.47 -21.63 -10.33
C TRP A 86 27.64 -20.71 -11.55
N SER A 87 28.07 -21.30 -12.65
CA SER A 87 28.51 -20.68 -13.90
C SER A 87 27.39 -19.93 -14.62
N SER A 88 27.69 -18.68 -15.03
CA SER A 88 26.92 -17.93 -16.03
C SER A 88 27.33 -18.37 -17.43
N SER A 89 26.37 -18.74 -18.26
CA SER A 89 26.53 -18.74 -19.71
C SER A 89 25.22 -18.33 -20.36
N ARG A 90 25.34 -17.34 -21.27
CA ARG A 90 24.37 -16.85 -22.26
C ARG A 90 23.50 -15.65 -21.86
N LEU A 91 24.12 -14.47 -21.98
CA LEU A 91 23.47 -13.25 -22.46
C LEU A 91 24.29 -12.74 -23.65
N SER A 92 23.89 -13.11 -24.86
CA SER A 92 24.26 -12.38 -26.08
C SER A 92 23.31 -12.81 -27.19
N LEU A 93 22.23 -12.05 -27.37
CA LEU A 93 21.80 -11.53 -28.67
C LEU A 93 20.47 -10.78 -28.48
N LEU A 94 20.45 -9.54 -28.97
CA LEU A 94 19.34 -8.74 -29.48
C LEU A 94 19.56 -7.28 -29.06
N SER A 95 20.56 -6.69 -29.72
CA SER A 95 20.59 -5.26 -30.00
C SER A 95 19.91 -5.06 -31.36
N GLU A 96 19.38 -3.85 -31.55
CA GLU A 96 18.70 -3.33 -32.75
C GLU A 96 17.19 -3.53 -32.79
N LEU A 97 16.48 -2.54 -32.24
CA LEU A 97 15.55 -1.69 -32.98
C LEU A 97 15.51 -0.33 -32.25
N GLU A 98 16.15 0.68 -32.84
CA GLU A 98 16.08 2.07 -32.38
C GLU A 98 14.69 2.65 -32.71
N LEU A 99 14.03 3.23 -31.71
CA LEU A 99 12.84 4.06 -31.87
C LEU A 99 13.16 5.46 -31.32
N GLU A 100 12.81 6.47 -32.12
CA GLU A 100 13.09 7.89 -31.95
C GLU A 100 12.74 8.45 -30.55
N PRO A 101 13.68 9.12 -29.86
CA PRO A 101 13.47 9.61 -28.50
C PRO A 101 12.87 11.03 -28.52
N HIS A 102 11.55 11.15 -28.57
CA HIS A 102 10.91 12.43 -28.26
C HIS A 102 9.53 12.34 -27.58
N GLU A 103 9.29 11.36 -26.70
CA GLU A 103 8.11 11.35 -25.81
C GLU A 103 8.35 10.86 -24.36
N LEU A 104 9.59 10.63 -23.93
CA LEU A 104 9.89 9.98 -22.63
C LEU A 104 10.61 10.86 -21.59
N ALA A 105 10.79 12.16 -21.84
CA ALA A 105 11.57 13.04 -20.96
C ALA A 105 10.73 14.09 -20.23
N ASP A 106 9.62 13.70 -19.57
CA ASP A 106 8.93 14.59 -18.63
C ASP A 106 9.03 14.07 -17.17
N PRO A 107 9.74 14.78 -16.26
CA PRO A 107 9.91 14.39 -14.87
C PRO A 107 8.62 14.37 -14.02
N ALA A 108 7.45 14.66 -14.60
CA ALA A 108 6.15 14.61 -13.92
C ALA A 108 5.60 13.19 -13.69
N ILE A 109 6.03 12.17 -14.44
CA ILE A 109 5.55 10.79 -14.26
C ILE A 109 6.04 10.23 -12.90
N GLY A 110 7.22 10.65 -12.46
CA GLY A 110 7.82 10.25 -11.18
C GLY A 110 7.23 10.88 -9.93
N ARG A 111 6.32 11.84 -10.03
CA ARG A 111 5.75 12.50 -8.84
C ARG A 111 4.48 11.84 -8.29
N VAL A 112 3.94 10.87 -9.02
CA VAL A 112 2.75 10.12 -8.61
C VAL A 112 3.12 9.04 -7.57
N PHE A 113 4.38 8.58 -7.58
CA PHE A 113 4.86 7.43 -6.79
C PHE A 113 6.01 7.77 -5.82
N LEU A 114 6.25 9.05 -5.50
CA LEU A 114 7.27 9.46 -4.53
C LEU A 114 6.64 9.94 -3.22
N PRO A 115 7.13 9.48 -2.05
CA PRO A 115 6.90 10.17 -0.78
C PRO A 115 7.63 11.53 -0.82
N LEU A 116 6.88 12.64 -0.85
CA LEU A 116 7.46 13.99 -0.80
C LEU A 116 7.63 14.47 0.65
N SER A 117 8.74 15.14 0.90
CA SER A 117 9.22 15.59 2.23
C SER A 117 8.36 16.68 2.88
N ARG A 118 8.26 16.67 4.22
CA ARG A 118 7.56 17.68 5.02
C ARG A 118 8.09 19.09 4.79
N CYS A 119 7.19 20.05 4.56
CA CYS A 119 7.50 21.47 4.63
C CYS A 119 7.64 21.89 6.11
N GLY A 120 8.81 22.43 6.47
CA GLY A 120 9.11 22.85 7.84
C GLY A 120 8.18 23.96 8.32
N THR A 121 7.68 23.81 9.54
CA THR A 121 6.96 24.84 10.29
C THR A 121 7.92 25.99 10.59
N LYS A 122 7.63 27.18 10.06
CA LYS A 122 8.27 28.42 10.52
C LYS A 122 7.79 28.68 11.95
N ARG A 123 8.71 28.73 12.91
CA ARG A 123 8.46 29.21 14.28
C ARG A 123 7.93 30.65 14.24
N PRO A 124 6.95 31.02 15.09
CA PRO A 124 6.58 32.41 15.28
C PRO A 124 7.66 33.16 16.09
N PRO A 125 7.85 34.47 15.88
CA PRO A 125 8.77 35.28 16.66
C PRO A 125 8.22 35.57 18.07
N SER A 126 9.15 35.78 19.00
CA SER A 126 8.97 36.04 20.43
C SER A 126 8.17 37.31 20.76
N PRO A 127 7.46 37.37 21.90
CA PRO A 127 6.65 38.52 22.28
C PRO A 127 7.50 39.59 22.97
N GLY A 128 7.38 40.83 22.50
CA GLY A 128 7.91 42.03 23.13
C GLY A 128 6.94 43.19 22.95
N SER A 129 6.73 43.92 24.04
CA SER A 129 5.94 45.15 24.21
C SER A 129 4.46 45.01 24.53
N ARG A 130 4.19 45.38 25.79
CA ARG A 130 2.89 45.65 26.40
C ARG A 130 2.19 46.81 25.69
N THR A 131 0.88 46.72 25.52
CA THR A 131 -0.02 47.85 25.81
C THR A 131 -1.37 47.29 26.27
N GLU A 132 -1.82 47.80 27.42
CA GLU A 132 -3.09 47.51 28.10
C GLU A 132 -4.30 47.99 27.29
N LEU A 133 -5.46 47.35 27.53
CA LEU A 133 -6.83 47.93 27.61
C LEU A 133 -7.82 46.73 27.74
N GLN A 134 -8.15 46.31 28.96
CA GLN A 134 -9.38 46.62 29.70
C GLN A 134 -10.69 45.98 29.17
N LEU A 135 -11.10 44.92 29.89
CA LEU A 135 -12.42 44.63 30.47
C LEU A 135 -13.70 44.65 29.59
N SER A 136 -14.35 43.49 29.56
CA SER A 136 -15.77 43.22 29.29
C SER A 136 -16.69 43.83 30.39
N PRO A 137 -18.05 43.88 30.30
CA PRO A 137 -18.89 42.67 30.38
C PRO A 137 -20.32 42.73 29.76
N SER A 138 -21.02 41.58 29.85
CA SER A 138 -22.47 41.40 30.16
C SER A 138 -23.55 41.29 29.05
N ALA A 139 -24.22 40.12 29.04
CA ALA A 139 -25.66 39.91 28.79
C ALA A 139 -26.48 40.36 30.05
N PRO A 140 -27.84 40.34 30.17
CA PRO A 140 -28.90 39.54 29.49
C PRO A 140 -30.28 40.31 29.36
N PRO A 141 -31.51 39.76 29.59
CA PRO A 141 -32.30 38.66 28.97
C PRO A 141 -33.73 39.08 28.46
N ASP A 142 -34.53 38.07 28.08
CA ASP A 142 -36.01 37.98 28.05
C ASP A 142 -36.79 38.43 26.80
N LYS A 143 -37.50 37.48 26.15
CA LYS A 143 -38.96 37.23 26.33
C LYS A 143 -39.52 36.30 25.24
N LEU A 144 -40.17 35.22 25.69
CA LEU A 144 -41.16 34.43 24.95
C LEU A 144 -42.47 35.23 24.78
N PRO A 145 -43.31 34.91 23.77
CA PRO A 145 -44.48 34.09 24.12
C PRO A 145 -44.88 32.98 23.12
N ARG A 146 -45.35 31.89 23.73
CA ARG A 146 -46.38 30.88 23.42
C ARG A 146 -47.54 31.36 22.49
N LEU A 147 -48.38 30.56 21.80
CA LEU A 147 -48.89 29.18 21.96
C LEU A 147 -49.73 28.76 20.71
N GLY A 148 -49.85 27.45 20.44
CA GLY A 148 -50.93 26.81 19.65
C GLY A 148 -50.50 25.46 19.05
N LYS A 149 -50.61 24.32 19.77
CA LYS A 149 -51.64 23.24 19.68
C LYS A 149 -51.78 22.68 18.25
N ASP A 150 -51.51 21.40 17.95
CA ASP A 150 -52.12 20.16 18.46
C ASP A 150 -51.14 18.97 18.41
N ARG A 151 -50.92 18.21 19.51
CA ARG A 151 -51.53 16.90 19.86
C ARG A 151 -51.49 15.81 18.76
N GLN A 152 -50.59 14.84 18.93
CA GLN A 152 -50.98 13.45 19.20
C GLN A 152 -49.85 12.64 19.87
N LYS A 153 -50.27 11.88 20.90
CA LYS A 153 -49.51 10.95 21.75
C LYS A 153 -49.20 9.65 20.99
N GLN A 154 -48.05 9.03 21.27
CA GLN A 154 -48.02 7.81 22.10
C GLN A 154 -46.58 7.35 22.38
N GLN A 155 -46.37 6.98 23.65
CA GLN A 155 -45.15 6.49 24.26
C GLN A 155 -45.49 5.16 24.90
N ILE A 156 -44.81 4.07 24.53
CA ILE A 156 -44.69 2.80 25.28
C ILE A 156 -43.34 2.22 24.83
N ALA A 157 -42.25 2.39 25.59
CA ALA A 157 -41.81 1.58 26.73
C ALA A 157 -41.34 0.17 26.35
N LEU A 158 -40.05 -0.04 26.62
CA LEU A 158 -39.26 -1.25 26.48
C LEU A 158 -39.84 -2.40 27.32
N ASN A 159 -39.83 -3.61 26.76
CA ASN A 159 -39.61 -4.83 27.53
C ASN A 159 -38.91 -5.88 26.67
N ALA A 160 -37.89 -6.49 27.26
CA ALA A 160 -37.09 -7.56 26.72
C ALA A 160 -37.82 -8.91 26.83
N SER A 161 -37.63 -9.76 25.83
CA SER A 161 -37.75 -11.22 25.98
C SER A 161 -37.03 -11.89 24.81
N SER A 162 -35.94 -12.59 25.13
CA SER A 162 -35.30 -13.57 24.25
C SER A 162 -36.29 -14.68 23.85
N PRO A 163 -36.05 -15.34 22.72
CA PRO A 163 -36.15 -16.79 22.72
C PRO A 163 -34.87 -17.43 22.15
N ALA A 164 -34.33 -18.36 22.94
CA ALA A 164 -33.43 -19.38 22.45
C ALA A 164 -34.25 -20.54 21.84
N LEU A 165 -33.67 -21.17 20.82
CA LEU A 165 -33.94 -22.51 20.25
C LEU A 165 -35.24 -22.72 19.44
N ALA A 166 -35.08 -22.71 18.11
CA ALA A 166 -35.54 -23.78 17.22
C ALA A 166 -34.85 -23.61 15.85
N ARG A 167 -33.83 -24.42 15.56
CA ARG A 167 -33.37 -24.60 14.18
C ARG A 167 -34.30 -25.62 13.55
N ASP A 168 -35.35 -25.13 12.90
CA ASP A 168 -36.07 -25.91 11.93
C ASP A 168 -35.10 -26.30 10.81
N ALA A 169 -34.92 -27.60 10.66
CA ALA A 169 -34.34 -28.21 9.47
C ALA A 169 -35.31 -28.01 8.32
N ASN A 170 -35.16 -26.91 7.59
CA ASN A 170 -35.78 -26.74 6.28
C ASN A 170 -34.66 -26.74 5.25
N ASP A 171 -34.44 -27.94 4.70
CA ASP A 171 -33.65 -28.22 3.52
C ASP A 171 -34.26 -27.46 2.34
N ASN A 172 -33.65 -26.32 2.03
CA ASN A 172 -33.85 -25.60 0.79
C ASN A 172 -32.48 -24.99 0.50
N SER A 173 -31.75 -25.55 -0.47
CA SER A 173 -30.39 -25.20 -0.86
C SER A 173 -30.26 -23.69 -1.18
N ARG A 174 -30.16 -22.86 -0.14
CA ARG A 174 -29.92 -21.42 -0.31
C ARG A 174 -28.50 -21.31 -0.81
N LYS A 175 -28.37 -20.97 -2.08
CA LYS A 175 -27.08 -20.62 -2.66
C LYS A 175 -26.41 -19.57 -1.78
N SER A 176 -25.21 -19.88 -1.30
CA SER A 176 -24.43 -18.97 -0.48
C SER A 176 -23.90 -17.85 -1.38
N ILE A 177 -24.20 -16.60 -1.02
CA ILE A 177 -23.67 -15.41 -1.70
C ILE A 177 -22.51 -14.90 -0.86
N LEU A 178 -21.34 -14.77 -1.48
CA LEU A 178 -20.14 -14.26 -0.82
C LEU A 178 -19.66 -12.98 -1.50
N LYS A 179 -19.24 -12.01 -0.69
CA LYS A 179 -18.66 -10.74 -1.14
C LYS A 179 -17.19 -10.64 -0.77
N ILE A 180 -16.35 -10.32 -1.75
CA ILE A 180 -14.90 -10.19 -1.58
C ILE A 180 -14.52 -8.76 -1.99
N LEU A 181 -13.95 -8.00 -1.07
CA LEU A 181 -13.48 -6.64 -1.29
C LEU A 181 -11.97 -6.63 -1.50
N SER A 182 -11.48 -5.94 -2.54
CA SER A 182 -10.08 -5.53 -2.68
C SER A 182 -9.97 -4.02 -2.60
N TYR A 183 -9.02 -3.51 -1.81
CA TYR A 183 -8.85 -2.06 -1.64
C TYR A 183 -7.40 -1.67 -1.28
N ASN A 184 -6.70 -0.97 -2.19
CA ASN A 184 -5.49 -0.24 -1.86
C ASN A 184 -5.85 1.02 -1.04
N VAL A 185 -5.47 1.06 0.23
CA VAL A 185 -5.91 2.09 1.19
C VAL A 185 -5.11 3.38 1.12
N TRP A 186 -4.08 3.41 0.30
CA TRP A 186 -3.12 4.49 0.12
C TRP A 186 -2.37 4.87 1.39
N PHE A 187 -1.09 4.49 1.45
CA PHE A 187 -0.21 4.71 2.61
C PHE A 187 0.13 6.19 2.88
N ARG A 188 -0.48 7.13 2.16
CA ARG A 188 -0.18 8.56 2.27
C ARG A 188 -0.80 9.16 3.52
N GLU A 189 -0.10 8.99 4.64
CA GLU A 189 -0.58 9.34 5.97
C GLU A 189 -0.66 10.83 6.27
N ASP A 190 0.00 11.69 5.50
CA ASP A 190 -0.04 13.15 5.69
C ASP A 190 -1.33 13.80 5.18
N LEU A 191 -2.17 13.04 4.46
CA LEU A 191 -3.44 13.53 3.89
C LEU A 191 -4.61 12.86 4.60
N GLU A 192 -5.21 13.59 5.55
CA GLU A 192 -6.48 13.27 6.23
C GLU A 192 -6.64 11.80 6.67
N LEU A 193 -5.56 11.16 7.12
CA LEU A 193 -5.48 9.72 7.37
C LEU A 193 -6.68 9.16 8.15
N TYR A 194 -6.99 9.73 9.32
CA TYR A 194 -8.07 9.24 10.17
C TYR A 194 -9.43 9.33 9.48
N LYS A 195 -9.70 10.43 8.77
CA LYS A 195 -10.97 10.64 8.06
C LYS A 195 -11.09 9.74 6.84
N ARG A 196 -9.99 9.51 6.12
CA ARG A 196 -9.94 8.54 5.02
C ARG A 196 -10.22 7.12 5.50
N MET A 197 -9.56 6.69 6.58
CA MET A 197 -9.74 5.35 7.13
C MET A 197 -11.11 5.16 7.81
N GLU A 198 -11.68 6.22 8.41
CA GLU A 198 -13.07 6.24 8.90
C GLU A 198 -14.06 6.05 7.74
N ALA A 199 -13.90 6.82 6.66
CA ALA A 199 -14.74 6.67 5.47
C ALA A 199 -14.62 5.27 4.83
N LEU A 200 -13.42 4.71 4.78
CA LEU A 200 -13.20 3.34 4.33
C LEU A 200 -13.90 2.32 5.25
N GLY A 201 -13.84 2.52 6.57
CA GLY A 201 -14.59 1.73 7.55
C GLY A 201 -16.10 1.76 7.32
N ASN A 202 -16.66 2.94 7.01
CA ASN A 202 -18.08 3.07 6.68
C ASN A 202 -18.45 2.30 5.40
N LEU A 203 -17.56 2.25 4.40
CA LEU A 203 -17.78 1.44 3.19
C LEU A 203 -17.80 -0.06 3.51
N ILE A 204 -16.96 -0.52 4.43
CA ILE A 204 -16.95 -1.92 4.88
C ILE A 204 -18.25 -2.25 5.60
N GLU A 205 -18.69 -1.39 6.52
CA GLU A 205 -19.95 -1.58 7.25
C GLU A 205 -21.18 -1.55 6.34
N LEU A 206 -21.17 -0.70 5.31
CA LEU A 206 -22.25 -0.61 4.33
C LEU A 206 -22.35 -1.85 3.44
N ASN A 207 -21.21 -2.35 2.95
CA ASN A 207 -21.18 -3.42 1.94
C ASN A 207 -21.11 -4.82 2.55
N GLU A 208 -20.70 -4.90 3.82
CA GLU A 208 -20.56 -6.11 4.61
C GLU A 208 -19.80 -7.25 3.90
N PRO A 209 -18.60 -7.00 3.32
CA PRO A 209 -17.86 -8.05 2.62
C PRO A 209 -17.54 -9.22 3.56
N ASP A 210 -17.62 -10.45 3.06
CA ASP A 210 -17.24 -11.65 3.81
C ASP A 210 -15.72 -11.75 3.95
N CYS A 211 -15.00 -11.28 2.91
CA CYS A 211 -13.55 -11.23 2.89
C CYS A 211 -13.05 -9.89 2.37
N ILE A 212 -11.96 -9.41 2.92
CA ILE A 212 -11.34 -8.14 2.53
C ILE A 212 -9.86 -8.36 2.29
N CYS A 213 -9.36 -7.78 1.21
CA CYS A 213 -7.98 -7.80 0.74
C CYS A 213 -7.48 -6.36 0.67
N PHE A 214 -6.69 -5.93 1.66
CA PHE A 214 -6.09 -4.61 1.67
C PHE A 214 -4.67 -4.62 1.13
N GLN A 215 -4.30 -3.53 0.47
CA GLN A 215 -2.93 -3.20 0.06
C GLN A 215 -2.54 -1.84 0.67
N GLU A 216 -1.23 -1.59 0.82
CA GLU A 216 -0.67 -0.36 1.41
C GLU A 216 -1.11 -0.06 2.86
N VAL A 217 -1.42 -1.09 3.64
CA VAL A 217 -1.70 -0.91 5.08
C VAL A 217 -0.39 -0.61 5.79
N THR A 218 -0.33 0.52 6.48
CA THR A 218 0.80 0.90 7.34
C THR A 218 0.54 0.48 8.80
N PRO A 219 1.55 0.51 9.69
CA PRO A 219 1.34 0.29 11.12
C PRO A 219 0.31 1.24 11.76
N ASN A 220 0.22 2.50 11.30
CA ASN A 220 -0.75 3.46 11.83
C ASN A 220 -2.16 3.17 11.31
N ILE A 221 -2.30 2.82 10.02
CA ILE A 221 -3.59 2.40 9.46
C ILE A 221 -4.10 1.14 10.16
N TYR A 222 -3.24 0.15 10.37
CA TYR A 222 -3.57 -1.06 11.13
C TYR A 222 -4.14 -0.72 12.52
N GLN A 223 -3.54 0.23 13.24
CA GLN A 223 -4.05 0.66 14.55
C GLN A 223 -5.40 1.39 14.48
N ILE A 224 -5.67 2.13 13.41
CA ILE A 224 -6.97 2.78 13.18
C ILE A 224 -8.02 1.70 12.92
N PHE A 225 -7.73 0.76 12.02
CA PHE A 225 -8.62 -0.37 11.72
C PHE A 225 -8.89 -1.21 12.96
N GLN A 226 -7.88 -1.52 13.78
CA GLN A 226 -8.05 -2.28 15.01
C GLN A 226 -9.04 -1.62 16.01
N LYS A 227 -9.20 -0.29 15.95
CA LYS A 227 -10.13 0.46 16.80
C LYS A 227 -11.51 0.64 16.18
N SER A 228 -11.68 0.27 14.91
CA SER A 228 -12.94 0.43 14.18
C SER A 228 -13.97 -0.62 14.62
N ASN A 229 -15.26 -0.29 14.55
CA ASN A 229 -16.33 -1.17 15.03
C ASN A 229 -16.43 -2.47 14.23
N TRP A 230 -16.26 -2.40 12.91
CA TRP A 230 -16.26 -3.56 12.02
C TRP A 230 -15.17 -4.59 12.35
N TRP A 231 -14.02 -4.20 12.91
CA TRP A 231 -12.85 -5.07 13.11
C TRP A 231 -13.20 -6.38 13.82
N LYS A 232 -14.02 -6.33 14.87
CA LYS A 232 -14.36 -7.47 15.72
C LYS A 232 -15.12 -8.58 14.99
N GLN A 233 -15.72 -8.26 13.85
CA GLN A 233 -16.44 -9.24 13.04
C GLN A 233 -15.51 -10.09 12.17
N TYR A 234 -14.25 -9.69 12.04
CA TYR A 234 -13.30 -10.31 11.11
C TYR A 234 -12.11 -10.91 11.86
N LYS A 235 -11.67 -12.07 11.37
CA LYS A 235 -10.36 -12.63 11.67
C LYS A 235 -9.32 -11.97 10.75
N CYS A 236 -8.27 -11.40 11.35
CA CYS A 236 -7.17 -10.75 10.63
C CYS A 236 -6.07 -11.77 10.29
N SER A 237 -5.49 -11.68 9.09
CA SER A 237 -4.37 -12.51 8.65
C SER A 237 -3.04 -12.18 9.33
N LEU A 238 -2.91 -10.96 9.86
CA LEU A 238 -1.67 -10.44 10.42
C LEU A 238 -1.74 -10.28 11.94
N PRO A 239 -0.82 -10.90 12.70
CA PRO A 239 -0.68 -10.61 14.11
C PRO A 239 -0.05 -9.22 14.32
N LYS A 240 -0.40 -8.57 15.44
CA LYS A 240 0.00 -7.18 15.73
C LYS A 240 1.51 -6.94 15.70
N HIS A 241 2.34 -7.90 16.13
CA HIS A 241 3.79 -7.71 16.16
C HIS A 241 4.37 -7.58 14.74
N MET A 242 3.97 -8.46 13.81
CA MET A 242 4.39 -8.38 12.40
C MET A 242 3.94 -7.07 11.74
N ALA A 243 2.74 -6.59 12.06
CA ALA A 243 2.22 -5.32 11.55
C ALA A 243 3.05 -4.09 11.96
N THR A 244 3.99 -4.21 12.91
CA THR A 244 4.87 -3.11 13.34
C THR A 244 6.28 -3.16 12.76
N GLU A 245 6.65 -4.26 12.08
CA GLU A 245 8.01 -4.50 11.59
C GLU A 245 8.24 -3.91 10.19
N ARG A 246 7.17 -3.71 9.41
CA ARG A 246 7.23 -3.28 8.02
C ARG A 246 6.60 -1.89 7.81
N PRO A 247 7.10 -1.09 6.86
CA PRO A 247 6.55 0.24 6.59
C PRO A 247 5.13 0.19 6.03
N TYR A 248 4.82 -0.83 5.23
CA TYR A 248 3.48 -1.16 4.75
C TYR A 248 3.42 -2.64 4.33
N PHE A 249 2.21 -3.17 4.18
CA PHE A 249 1.96 -4.59 3.88
C PHE A 249 0.57 -4.81 3.27
N CYS A 250 0.33 -6.02 2.75
CA CYS A 250 -1.02 -6.50 2.45
C CYS A 250 -1.65 -7.10 3.71
N MET A 251 -2.96 -6.96 3.86
CA MET A 251 -3.70 -7.49 5.02
C MET A 251 -5.03 -8.09 4.58
N GLN A 252 -5.35 -9.29 5.05
CA GLN A 252 -6.64 -9.93 4.76
C GLN A 252 -7.50 -10.03 6.01
N MET A 253 -8.80 -9.84 5.83
CA MET A 253 -9.82 -9.94 6.88
C MET A 253 -10.90 -10.92 6.42
N SER A 254 -11.36 -11.84 7.28
CA SER A 254 -12.44 -12.77 6.94
C SER A 254 -13.49 -12.87 8.06
N LYS A 255 -14.78 -12.78 7.70
CA LYS A 255 -15.91 -13.14 8.56
C LYS A 255 -16.11 -14.67 8.64
N LEU A 256 -15.64 -15.39 7.63
CA LEU A 256 -15.84 -16.82 7.45
C LEU A 256 -14.77 -17.64 8.21
N PRO A 257 -15.04 -18.93 8.52
CA PRO A 257 -14.04 -19.81 9.11
C PRO A 257 -12.79 -19.93 8.23
N VAL A 258 -11.64 -19.56 8.78
CA VAL A 258 -10.34 -19.64 8.10
C VAL A 258 -9.56 -20.84 8.59
N LYS A 259 -9.17 -21.73 7.66
CA LYS A 259 -8.29 -22.88 7.89
C LYS A 259 -6.85 -22.44 8.11
N GLY A 260 -6.37 -21.52 7.28
CA GLY A 260 -5.01 -21.03 7.33
C GLY A 260 -4.85 -19.65 6.68
N PHE A 261 -3.88 -18.91 7.19
CA PHE A 261 -3.30 -17.77 6.50
C PHE A 261 -1.85 -18.12 6.16
N SER A 262 -1.41 -17.74 4.97
CA SER A 262 0.00 -17.81 4.61
C SER A 262 0.42 -16.59 3.80
N CYS A 263 1.71 -16.31 3.79
CA CYS A 263 2.27 -15.15 3.12
C CYS A 263 3.61 -15.54 2.50
N ILE A 264 3.72 -15.35 1.19
CA ILE A 264 4.85 -15.79 0.38
C ILE A 264 5.51 -14.55 -0.22
N PRO A 265 6.70 -14.13 0.28
CA PRO A 265 7.42 -12.99 -0.29
C PRO A 265 7.91 -13.29 -1.71
N PHE A 266 7.79 -12.31 -2.61
CA PHE A 266 8.39 -12.44 -3.94
C PHE A 266 9.88 -12.17 -3.88
N THR A 267 10.68 -13.16 -4.28
CA THR A 267 12.15 -13.07 -4.21
C THR A 267 12.75 -11.99 -5.12
N ASN A 268 12.04 -11.64 -6.19
CA ASN A 268 12.45 -10.61 -7.16
C ASN A 268 11.95 -9.20 -6.81
N SER A 269 11.26 -9.02 -5.68
CA SER A 269 10.69 -7.72 -5.32
C SER A 269 11.71 -6.80 -4.67
N GLY A 270 11.80 -5.56 -5.15
CA GLY A 270 12.56 -4.49 -4.50
C GLY A 270 11.74 -3.69 -3.47
N MET A 271 10.42 -3.85 -3.48
CA MET A 271 9.48 -3.05 -2.70
C MET A 271 8.84 -3.82 -1.53
N GLY A 272 9.27 -5.06 -1.28
CA GLY A 272 8.69 -5.93 -0.25
C GLY A 272 7.32 -6.47 -0.62
N ARG A 273 7.11 -6.86 -1.87
CA ARG A 273 5.86 -7.43 -2.39
C ARG A 273 5.75 -8.91 -2.02
N GLU A 274 4.52 -9.37 -1.87
CA GLU A 274 4.21 -10.71 -1.40
C GLU A 274 2.84 -11.17 -1.90
N LEU A 275 2.62 -12.48 -1.88
CA LEU A 275 1.33 -13.12 -2.07
C LEU A 275 0.79 -13.57 -0.71
N CYS A 276 -0.30 -12.97 -0.26
CA CYS A 276 -1.02 -13.41 0.92
C CYS A 276 -2.16 -14.34 0.52
N LEU A 277 -2.32 -15.45 1.23
CA LEU A 277 -3.35 -16.46 0.99
C LEU A 277 -4.21 -16.62 2.24
N THR A 278 -5.52 -16.72 2.03
CA THR A 278 -6.51 -17.10 3.03
C THR A 278 -7.27 -18.31 2.53
N GLU A 279 -7.16 -19.42 3.24
CA GLU A 279 -7.91 -20.65 2.96
C GLU A 279 -9.19 -20.65 3.80
N ILE A 280 -10.34 -20.62 3.12
CA ILE A 280 -11.65 -20.46 3.76
C ILE A 280 -12.45 -21.74 3.62
N ASP A 281 -13.06 -22.14 4.73
CA ASP A 281 -14.11 -23.14 4.75
C ASP A 281 -15.45 -22.45 4.52
N VAL A 282 -16.06 -22.70 3.37
CA VAL A 282 -17.35 -22.12 2.98
C VAL A 282 -18.52 -23.07 3.27
N GLY A 283 -18.27 -24.19 3.95
CA GLY A 283 -19.26 -25.23 4.25
C GLY A 283 -19.35 -26.29 3.15
N GLU A 284 -20.09 -27.38 3.42
CA GLU A 284 -20.44 -28.40 2.42
C GLU A 284 -19.25 -29.03 1.66
N SER A 285 -18.09 -29.13 2.32
CA SER A 285 -16.83 -29.62 1.74
C SER A 285 -16.23 -28.74 0.62
N GLN A 286 -16.76 -27.55 0.40
CA GLN A 286 -16.20 -26.57 -0.54
C GLN A 286 -15.09 -25.76 0.15
N ASN A 287 -13.95 -25.66 -0.51
CA ASN A 287 -12.84 -24.81 -0.09
C ASN A 287 -12.68 -23.67 -1.08
N LEU A 288 -12.42 -22.47 -0.57
CA LEU A 288 -12.13 -21.29 -1.38
C LEU A 288 -10.80 -20.68 -0.92
N ILE A 289 -9.86 -20.52 -1.85
CA ILE A 289 -8.62 -19.77 -1.60
C ILE A 289 -8.81 -18.34 -2.09
N ILE A 290 -8.68 -17.39 -1.17
CA ILE A 290 -8.62 -15.97 -1.51
C ILE A 290 -7.18 -15.50 -1.34
N ALA A 291 -6.56 -15.15 -2.46
CA ALA A 291 -5.24 -14.59 -2.54
C ALA A 291 -5.30 -13.07 -2.74
N THR A 292 -4.39 -12.34 -2.10
CA THR A 292 -4.13 -10.93 -2.42
C THR A 292 -2.67 -10.66 -2.66
N SER A 293 -2.40 -9.72 -3.55
CA SER A 293 -1.08 -9.13 -3.69
C SER A 293 -1.13 -7.63 -3.97
N HIS A 294 0.02 -6.99 -3.82
CA HIS A 294 0.31 -5.69 -4.38
C HIS A 294 1.57 -5.87 -5.24
N LEU A 295 1.42 -6.09 -6.54
CA LEU A 295 2.56 -6.39 -7.41
C LEU A 295 3.48 -5.17 -7.61
N GLU A 296 4.69 -5.41 -8.10
CA GLU A 296 5.73 -4.36 -8.26
C GLU A 296 5.18 -3.13 -9.02
N SER A 297 5.23 -1.97 -8.37
CA SER A 297 4.68 -0.73 -8.94
C SER A 297 5.66 -0.07 -9.91
N PRO A 298 5.18 0.64 -10.94
CA PRO A 298 6.02 1.59 -11.66
C PRO A 298 6.55 2.67 -10.70
N CYS A 299 7.86 2.86 -10.62
CA CYS A 299 8.48 3.90 -9.79
C CYS A 299 9.47 4.72 -10.62
N PRO A 300 8.97 5.53 -11.57
CA PRO A 300 9.84 6.38 -12.37
C PRO A 300 10.52 7.41 -11.46
N ALA A 301 11.83 7.27 -11.30
CA ALA A 301 12.63 8.09 -10.39
C ALA A 301 13.96 8.52 -11.04
N PRO A 302 14.55 9.64 -10.59
CA PRO A 302 15.88 10.03 -11.03
C PRO A 302 16.90 8.88 -10.86
N PRO A 303 17.88 8.75 -11.76
CA PRO A 303 18.17 9.67 -12.87
C PRO A 303 17.44 9.33 -14.18
N ARG A 304 16.87 8.13 -14.31
CA ARG A 304 16.38 7.61 -15.61
C ARG A 304 14.90 7.84 -15.86
N TRP A 305 14.08 7.95 -14.81
CA TRP A 305 12.62 8.14 -14.90
C TRP A 305 11.86 7.03 -15.66
N ASP A 306 12.47 5.87 -15.90
CA ASP A 306 11.95 4.79 -16.73
C ASP A 306 11.74 3.46 -15.97
N GLN A 307 11.86 3.46 -14.64
CA GLN A 307 11.76 2.23 -13.84
C GLN A 307 10.31 1.76 -13.70
N MET A 308 9.84 1.01 -14.70
CA MET A 308 8.46 0.52 -14.80
C MET A 308 8.22 -0.86 -14.15
N TYR A 309 9.29 -1.59 -13.82
CA TYR A 309 9.27 -2.89 -13.14
C TYR A 309 8.35 -3.96 -13.77
N SER A 310 8.15 -3.88 -15.09
CA SER A 310 7.27 -4.80 -15.83
C SER A 310 7.75 -6.25 -15.74
N LYS A 311 9.07 -6.49 -15.87
CA LYS A 311 9.62 -7.85 -15.81
C LYS A 311 9.38 -8.49 -14.45
N GLU A 312 9.59 -7.73 -13.38
CA GLU A 312 9.38 -8.15 -12.00
C GLU A 312 7.91 -8.47 -11.76
N ARG A 313 7.02 -7.53 -12.09
CA ARG A 313 5.56 -7.66 -11.95
C ARG A 313 5.00 -8.85 -12.73
N VAL A 314 5.43 -9.06 -13.98
CA VAL A 314 5.01 -10.22 -14.80
C VAL A 314 5.47 -11.53 -14.16
N ALA A 315 6.71 -11.60 -13.65
CA ALA A 315 7.20 -12.79 -12.97
C ALA A 315 6.43 -13.10 -11.68
N GLN A 316 6.09 -12.07 -10.90
CA GLN A 316 5.28 -12.19 -9.69
C GLN A 316 3.86 -12.69 -9.99
N ALA A 317 3.21 -12.16 -11.02
CA ALA A 317 1.90 -12.63 -11.46
C ALA A 317 1.93 -14.11 -11.89
N LYS A 318 2.96 -14.53 -12.64
CA LYS A 318 3.16 -15.94 -13.02
C LYS A 318 3.38 -16.83 -11.82
N GLU A 319 4.18 -16.40 -10.86
CA GLU A 319 4.43 -17.14 -9.62
C GLU A 319 3.13 -17.31 -8.82
N ALA A 320 2.35 -16.24 -8.64
CA ALA A 320 1.08 -16.28 -7.94
C ALA A 320 0.05 -17.21 -8.61
N ILE A 321 -0.11 -17.10 -9.93
CA ILE A 321 -0.97 -18.01 -10.68
C ILE A 321 -0.50 -19.46 -10.56
N ASN A 322 0.81 -19.71 -10.68
CA ASN A 322 1.33 -21.07 -10.62
C ASN A 322 1.12 -21.72 -9.23
N ILE A 323 1.11 -20.93 -8.16
CA ILE A 323 0.78 -21.40 -6.81
C ILE A 323 -0.72 -21.76 -6.70
N LEU A 324 -1.59 -21.03 -7.38
CA LEU A 324 -3.05 -21.17 -7.26
C LEU A 324 -3.68 -22.12 -8.27
N LYS A 325 -3.01 -22.40 -9.40
CA LYS A 325 -3.60 -23.05 -10.58
C LYS A 325 -4.27 -24.41 -10.31
N ASP A 326 -3.78 -25.17 -9.33
CA ASP A 326 -4.27 -26.52 -9.01
C ASP A 326 -5.46 -26.49 -8.03
N SER A 327 -5.89 -25.30 -7.60
CA SER A 327 -7.02 -25.11 -6.69
C SER A 327 -8.34 -25.06 -7.47
N SER A 328 -9.32 -25.86 -7.05
CA SER A 328 -10.65 -25.90 -7.69
C SER A 328 -11.43 -24.59 -7.56
N ASN A 329 -11.26 -23.87 -6.43
CA ASN A 329 -11.80 -22.54 -6.26
C ASN A 329 -10.71 -21.60 -5.72
N ALA A 330 -10.24 -20.69 -6.57
CA ALA A 330 -9.26 -19.69 -6.23
C ALA A 330 -9.64 -18.32 -6.81
N ILE A 331 -9.41 -17.29 -6.00
CA ILE A 331 -9.56 -15.89 -6.39
C ILE A 331 -8.25 -15.18 -6.07
N LEU A 332 -7.62 -14.58 -7.08
CA LEU A 332 -6.48 -13.67 -6.90
C LEU A 332 -6.99 -12.24 -7.08
N GLY A 333 -7.02 -11.47 -6.00
CA GLY A 333 -7.42 -10.06 -5.96
C GLY A 333 -6.26 -9.14 -5.56
N GLY A 334 -6.46 -7.83 -5.67
CA GLY A 334 -5.47 -6.85 -5.21
C GLY A 334 -5.08 -5.80 -6.24
N ASP A 335 -4.12 -4.97 -5.87
CA ASP A 335 -3.48 -4.00 -6.75
C ASP A 335 -2.40 -4.70 -7.57
N MET A 336 -2.75 -5.04 -8.81
CA MET A 336 -1.84 -5.74 -9.71
C MET A 336 -0.83 -4.82 -10.36
N ASN A 337 -0.95 -3.49 -10.21
CA ASN A 337 -0.15 -2.49 -10.93
C ASN A 337 -0.06 -2.74 -12.45
N TRP A 338 -1.01 -3.50 -13.02
CA TRP A 338 -0.87 -4.11 -14.32
C TRP A 338 -1.20 -3.13 -15.45
N ASP A 339 -0.31 -3.04 -16.42
CA ASP A 339 -0.48 -2.25 -17.63
C ASP A 339 -0.50 -3.17 -18.83
N ASP A 340 -1.68 -3.43 -19.40
CA ASP A 340 -1.85 -4.39 -20.50
C ASP A 340 -0.98 -4.07 -21.74
N LYS A 341 -0.56 -2.79 -21.92
CA LYS A 341 0.34 -2.40 -23.01
C LYS A 341 1.81 -2.73 -22.71
N LEU A 342 2.23 -2.62 -21.46
CA LEU A 342 3.64 -2.82 -21.06
C LEU A 342 3.90 -4.27 -20.64
N ASP A 343 2.96 -4.87 -19.91
CA ASP A 343 3.08 -6.18 -19.30
C ASP A 343 2.49 -7.30 -20.18
N GLY A 344 1.68 -6.92 -21.16
CA GLY A 344 0.94 -7.83 -22.03
C GLY A 344 -0.30 -8.43 -21.35
N ALA A 345 -0.75 -9.57 -21.88
CA ALA A 345 -1.87 -10.30 -21.29
C ALA A 345 -1.49 -10.84 -19.90
N PHE A 346 -2.41 -10.75 -18.96
CA PHE A 346 -2.25 -11.37 -17.65
C PHE A 346 -2.07 -12.89 -17.82
N PRO A 347 -1.12 -13.55 -17.13
CA PRO A 347 -0.73 -14.94 -17.39
C PRO A 347 -1.76 -15.95 -16.85
N LEU A 348 -3.00 -15.89 -17.31
CA LEU A 348 -4.10 -16.75 -16.91
C LEU A 348 -4.02 -18.12 -17.62
N PRO A 349 -4.09 -19.25 -16.88
CA PRO A 349 -4.28 -20.58 -17.46
C PRO A 349 -5.70 -20.75 -18.00
N ASP A 350 -5.92 -21.84 -18.75
CA ASP A 350 -7.26 -22.22 -19.19
C ASP A 350 -8.21 -22.40 -17.99
N GLY A 351 -9.45 -21.91 -18.13
CA GLY A 351 -10.47 -21.93 -17.08
C GLY A 351 -10.41 -20.73 -16.12
N TRP A 352 -9.30 -19.99 -16.09
CA TRP A 352 -9.25 -18.73 -15.33
C TRP A 352 -9.85 -17.57 -16.13
N ILE A 353 -10.52 -16.67 -15.42
CA ILE A 353 -11.12 -15.47 -15.99
C ILE A 353 -10.70 -14.20 -15.25
N ASP A 354 -10.75 -13.07 -15.92
CA ASP A 354 -10.74 -11.74 -15.30
C ASP A 354 -12.19 -11.33 -15.02
N ALA A 355 -12.55 -11.18 -13.74
CA ALA A 355 -13.94 -10.98 -13.34
C ALA A 355 -14.55 -9.68 -13.89
N TRP A 356 -13.73 -8.64 -14.10
CA TRP A 356 -14.21 -7.39 -14.68
C TRP A 356 -14.54 -7.56 -16.16
N LEU A 357 -13.65 -8.21 -16.92
CA LEU A 357 -13.87 -8.43 -18.35
C LEU A 357 -15.08 -9.33 -18.62
N GLU A 358 -15.30 -10.33 -17.77
CA GLU A 358 -16.45 -11.24 -17.87
C GLU A 358 -17.78 -10.54 -17.56
N LEU A 359 -17.85 -9.78 -16.45
CA LEU A 359 -19.12 -9.18 -15.98
C LEU A 359 -19.43 -7.81 -16.59
N LYS A 360 -18.41 -7.09 -17.08
CA LYS A 360 -18.50 -5.73 -17.60
C LYS A 360 -17.79 -5.60 -18.96
N PRO A 361 -18.15 -6.42 -19.96
CA PRO A 361 -17.46 -6.42 -21.25
C PRO A 361 -17.56 -5.04 -21.92
N GLY A 362 -16.41 -4.50 -22.33
CA GLY A 362 -16.31 -3.18 -22.98
C GLY A 362 -16.21 -1.99 -22.03
N GLU A 363 -16.40 -2.17 -20.72
CA GLU A 363 -16.15 -1.13 -19.73
C GLU A 363 -14.67 -1.10 -19.31
N ASN A 364 -14.11 0.11 -19.15
CA ASN A 364 -12.67 0.28 -18.87
C ASN A 364 -12.23 -0.21 -17.49
N GLY A 365 -13.10 -0.15 -16.47
CA GLY A 365 -12.77 -0.55 -15.10
C GLY A 365 -11.61 0.22 -14.47
N TRP A 366 -11.51 1.53 -14.69
CA TRP A 366 -10.40 2.31 -14.12
C TRP A 366 -10.53 2.46 -12.60
N THR A 367 -9.82 1.61 -11.86
CA THR A 367 -9.73 1.65 -10.40
C THR A 367 -8.76 2.73 -9.90
N TYR A 368 -7.82 3.15 -10.75
CA TYR A 368 -7.00 4.35 -10.55
C TYR A 368 -7.31 5.35 -11.65
N ASP A 369 -8.07 6.40 -11.33
CA ASP A 369 -8.54 7.37 -12.31
C ASP A 369 -8.37 8.81 -11.83
N THR A 370 -7.37 9.51 -12.38
CA THR A 370 -7.12 10.93 -12.08
C THR A 370 -8.19 11.91 -12.57
N LYS A 371 -9.12 11.49 -13.45
CA LYS A 371 -10.27 12.30 -13.88
C LYS A 371 -11.46 12.09 -12.95
N ALA A 372 -11.82 10.84 -12.66
CA ALA A 372 -12.96 10.53 -11.81
C ALA A 372 -12.67 10.76 -10.33
N ASN A 373 -11.47 10.39 -9.87
CA ASN A 373 -11.02 10.68 -8.50
C ASN A 373 -10.62 12.15 -8.38
N GLN A 374 -11.56 12.98 -7.91
CA GLN A 374 -11.38 14.42 -7.79
C GLN A 374 -10.21 14.81 -6.87
N MET A 375 -9.82 13.95 -5.92
CA MET A 375 -8.63 14.14 -5.08
C MET A 375 -7.35 14.20 -5.92
N LEU A 376 -7.34 13.53 -7.07
CA LEU A 376 -6.20 13.42 -7.98
C LEU A 376 -6.26 14.39 -9.16
N SER A 377 -7.35 15.13 -9.35
CA SER A 377 -7.57 16.02 -10.51
C SER A 377 -6.46 17.07 -10.76
N GLY A 378 -5.64 17.36 -9.76
CA GLY A 378 -4.43 18.18 -9.93
C GLY A 378 -3.28 17.48 -10.68
N ASN A 379 -3.31 16.18 -10.89
CA ASN A 379 -2.28 15.38 -11.56
C ASN A 379 -2.42 15.42 -13.10
N ARG A 380 -1.42 14.85 -13.80
CA ARG A 380 -1.57 14.51 -15.22
C ARG A 380 -2.62 13.41 -15.34
N THR A 381 -3.34 13.39 -16.46
CA THR A 381 -4.24 12.29 -16.76
C THR A 381 -3.50 10.96 -16.78
N LEU A 382 -3.96 10.07 -15.91
CA LEU A 382 -3.62 8.67 -15.81
C LEU A 382 -4.91 7.94 -15.41
N GLN A 383 -5.29 6.93 -16.19
CA GLN A 383 -6.50 6.12 -16.00
C GLN A 383 -6.10 4.68 -16.24
N LYS A 384 -6.14 3.85 -15.19
CA LYS A 384 -5.61 2.49 -15.20
C LYS A 384 -6.50 1.56 -14.39
N ARG A 385 -6.58 0.30 -14.84
CA ARG A 385 -7.23 -0.80 -14.13
C ARG A 385 -6.17 -1.59 -13.38
N LEU A 386 -5.70 -1.00 -12.29
CA LEU A 386 -4.60 -1.54 -11.49
C LEU A 386 -5.11 -2.67 -10.60
N ASP A 387 -6.27 -2.46 -9.97
CA ASP A 387 -6.90 -3.43 -9.10
C ASP A 387 -7.75 -4.40 -9.95
N ARG A 388 -7.59 -5.70 -9.71
CA ARG A 388 -8.25 -6.76 -10.50
C ARG A 388 -8.64 -7.95 -9.64
N PHE A 389 -9.57 -8.76 -10.14
CA PHE A 389 -9.86 -10.10 -9.64
C PHE A 389 -9.71 -11.11 -10.78
N MET A 390 -8.85 -12.09 -10.57
CA MET A 390 -8.71 -13.26 -11.43
C MET A 390 -9.29 -14.47 -10.71
N CYS A 391 -10.16 -15.22 -11.38
CA CYS A 391 -10.96 -16.27 -10.75
C CYS A 391 -10.83 -17.60 -11.51
N ASN A 392 -10.65 -18.68 -10.77
CA ASN A 392 -10.94 -20.04 -11.20
C ASN A 392 -11.92 -20.65 -10.21
N LEU A 393 -13.15 -20.90 -10.61
CA LEU A 393 -14.23 -21.28 -9.71
C LEU A 393 -15.03 -22.44 -10.31
N HIS A 394 -14.92 -23.61 -9.69
CA HIS A 394 -15.65 -24.82 -10.09
C HIS A 394 -17.02 -24.91 -9.41
N ASP A 395 -17.08 -24.52 -8.14
CA ASP A 395 -18.28 -24.64 -7.29
C ASP A 395 -19.02 -23.32 -7.10
N PHE A 396 -18.48 -22.23 -7.67
CA PHE A 396 -19.03 -20.89 -7.59
C PHE A 396 -19.14 -20.27 -8.97
N LYS A 397 -20.06 -19.32 -9.10
CA LYS A 397 -20.11 -18.39 -10.23
C LYS A 397 -19.94 -16.97 -9.74
N ILE A 398 -19.24 -16.15 -10.53
CA ILE A 398 -19.26 -14.70 -10.33
C ILE A 398 -20.61 -14.14 -10.78
N ILE A 399 -21.21 -13.26 -9.97
CA ILE A 399 -22.54 -12.69 -10.24
C ILE A 399 -22.59 -11.17 -10.18
N GLY A 400 -21.54 -10.52 -9.68
CA GLY A 400 -21.47 -9.07 -9.62
C GLY A 400 -20.06 -8.57 -9.36
N ILE A 401 -19.72 -7.40 -9.89
CA ILE A 401 -18.50 -6.67 -9.59
C ILE A 401 -18.79 -5.18 -9.63
N GLU A 402 -18.40 -4.47 -8.58
CA GLU A 402 -18.71 -3.05 -8.38
C GLU A 402 -17.49 -2.28 -7.90
N MET A 403 -17.34 -1.03 -8.36
CA MET A 403 -16.37 -0.10 -7.78
C MET A 403 -17.00 0.66 -6.62
N ILE A 404 -16.31 0.75 -5.49
CA ILE A 404 -16.77 1.45 -4.28
C ILE A 404 -15.78 2.51 -3.81
N GLY A 405 -16.27 3.47 -3.00
CA GLY A 405 -15.46 4.60 -2.54
C GLY A 405 -15.15 5.62 -3.63
N VAL A 406 -16.06 5.73 -4.61
CA VAL A 406 -15.98 6.70 -5.72
C VAL A 406 -16.39 8.12 -5.33
N GLU A 407 -16.99 8.27 -4.15
CA GLU A 407 -17.51 9.54 -3.64
C GLU A 407 -16.50 10.27 -2.74
N ALA A 408 -16.49 11.60 -2.84
CA ALA A 408 -15.73 12.45 -1.93
C ALA A 408 -16.31 12.42 -0.51
N ILE A 409 -15.42 12.46 0.49
CA ILE A 409 -15.79 12.60 1.89
C ILE A 409 -16.38 13.99 2.10
N GLN A 410 -17.65 14.04 2.53
CA GLN A 410 -18.40 15.28 2.64
C GLN A 410 -17.69 16.29 3.56
N GLY A 411 -17.53 17.52 3.06
CA GLY A 411 -16.93 18.62 3.82
C GLY A 411 -15.42 18.55 4.00
N LEU A 412 -14.73 17.57 3.39
CA LEU A 412 -13.30 17.36 3.54
C LEU A 412 -12.53 17.75 2.27
N SER A 413 -11.49 18.55 2.43
CA SER A 413 -10.65 19.00 1.32
C SER A 413 -9.19 19.17 1.77
N TYR A 414 -8.26 19.12 0.82
CA TYR A 414 -6.84 19.36 1.05
C TYR A 414 -6.26 20.35 0.04
N CYS A 415 -5.18 21.03 0.43
CA CYS A 415 -4.47 21.96 -0.44
C CYS A 415 -3.33 21.24 -1.18
N LYS A 416 -3.31 21.37 -2.50
CA LYS A 416 -2.25 20.88 -3.37
C LYS A 416 -1.55 22.03 -4.07
N GLU A 417 -0.23 22.10 -3.95
CA GLU A 417 0.57 23.03 -4.73
C GLU A 417 0.89 22.44 -6.10
N LYS A 418 0.52 23.15 -7.16
CA LYS A 418 0.83 22.78 -8.54
C LYS A 418 1.66 23.88 -9.18
N LYS A 419 2.84 23.51 -9.67
CA LYS A 419 3.65 24.41 -10.49
C LYS A 419 2.98 24.55 -11.86
N MET A 420 2.57 25.77 -12.19
CA MET A 420 2.04 26.14 -13.49
C MET A 420 3.00 27.18 -14.09
N LYS A 421 3.76 26.79 -15.11
CA LYS A 421 4.83 27.62 -15.68
C LYS A 421 5.84 28.08 -14.61
N LYS A 422 5.95 29.39 -14.35
CA LYS A 422 6.86 29.99 -13.36
C LYS A 422 6.20 30.25 -11.99
N GLU A 423 4.92 29.94 -11.83
CA GLU A 423 4.16 30.22 -10.61
C GLU A 423 3.67 28.94 -9.93
N PHE A 424 3.53 29.00 -8.60
CA PHE A 424 2.90 27.94 -7.82
C PHE A 424 1.47 28.34 -7.51
N LYS A 425 0.51 27.54 -8.00
CA LYS A 425 -0.90 27.72 -7.69
C LYS A 425 -1.31 26.71 -6.61
N LYS A 426 -2.03 27.19 -5.59
CA LYS A 426 -2.69 26.32 -4.62
C LYS A 426 -4.06 25.91 -5.16
N LEU A 427 -4.30 24.60 -5.22
CA LEU A 427 -5.57 24.00 -5.57
C LEU A 427 -6.18 23.43 -4.29
N VAL A 428 -7.47 23.69 -4.07
CA VAL A 428 -8.24 23.02 -3.02
C VAL A 428 -8.98 21.88 -3.69
N LEU A 429 -8.69 20.65 -3.26
CA LEU A 429 -9.22 19.44 -3.86
C LEU A 429 -9.98 18.64 -2.79
N PRO A 430 -11.06 17.94 -3.14
CA PRO A 430 -11.76 17.07 -2.21
C PRO A 430 -10.89 15.90 -1.78
N VAL A 431 -11.28 15.26 -0.68
CA VAL A 431 -10.63 14.05 -0.18
C VAL A 431 -11.57 12.86 -0.38
N LEU A 432 -11.09 11.84 -1.07
CA LEU A 432 -11.71 10.51 -1.17
C LEU A 432 -11.05 9.54 -0.17
N PRO A 433 -11.61 8.34 0.06
CA PRO A 433 -11.00 7.35 0.97
C PRO A 433 -9.56 6.95 0.58
N SER A 434 -9.28 6.88 -0.72
CA SER A 434 -7.98 6.51 -1.28
C SER A 434 -7.76 7.19 -2.64
N ASP A 435 -6.54 7.10 -3.18
CA ASP A 435 -6.28 7.41 -4.59
C ASP A 435 -6.78 6.30 -5.53
N HIS A 436 -7.06 5.11 -5.00
CA HIS A 436 -7.76 4.01 -5.68
C HIS A 436 -9.25 3.98 -5.32
N PHE A 437 -10.06 3.41 -6.22
CA PHE A 437 -11.39 2.91 -5.91
C PHE A 437 -11.30 1.44 -5.48
N GLY A 438 -12.11 1.03 -4.51
CA GLY A 438 -12.19 -0.38 -4.11
C GLY A 438 -12.97 -1.20 -5.14
N LEU A 439 -12.67 -2.49 -5.24
CA LEU A 439 -13.43 -3.45 -6.05
C LEU A 439 -14.14 -4.46 -5.16
N LEU A 440 -15.46 -4.56 -5.31
CA LEU A 440 -16.30 -5.52 -4.59
C LEU A 440 -16.80 -6.58 -5.56
N LEU A 441 -16.26 -7.80 -5.44
CA LEU A 441 -16.69 -8.98 -6.18
C LEU A 441 -17.78 -9.72 -5.40
N THR A 442 -18.82 -10.17 -6.10
CA THR A 442 -19.88 -11.03 -5.54
C THR A 442 -19.91 -12.36 -6.29
N ILE A 443 -19.83 -13.45 -5.54
CA ILE A 443 -19.92 -14.82 -6.06
C ILE A 443 -21.08 -15.56 -5.40
N CYS A 444 -21.56 -16.61 -6.05
CA CYS A 444 -22.69 -17.41 -5.61
C CYS A 444 -22.37 -18.89 -5.79
N SER A 445 -22.63 -19.73 -4.77
CA SER A 445 -22.47 -21.17 -4.88
C SER A 445 -23.39 -21.74 -5.97
N LEU A 446 -22.90 -22.74 -6.70
CA LEU A 446 -23.61 -23.33 -7.84
C LEU A 446 -24.80 -24.20 -7.44
#